data_AF-A0A351NVE4-F1
#
_entry.id   AF-A0A351NVE4-F1
#
_cell.length_a   1.000
_cell.length_b   1.000
_cell.length_c   1.000
_cell.angle_alpha   90.00
_cell.angle_beta   90.00
_cell.angle_gamma   90.00
#
_symmetry.space_group_name_H-M   'P 1'
#
loop_
_entity.id
_entity.type
_entity.pdbx_description
1 polymer ?
#
loop_
_entity_poly.entity_id
_entity_poly.type
_entity_poly.pdbx_seq_one_letter_code
_entity_poly.pdbx_strand_id
1 'polypeptide(L)'
;AYAVGRRAVELAMQGKSSVMVSIERSAGDNYSWSLGEVPLAKVANMEKKMPRSFITKDGFGITKKARTYLEPLIAGEDHPPYKNGLPHYVTLKNIMVPKKINNPFEG
;
A
#
# COMPACT_ATOMS: atom_id res chain seq x y z
N ALA A 1 1.65 -4.84 -3.65
CA ALA A 1 0.53 -3.90 -3.92
C ALA A 1 -0.72 -4.61 -4.48
N TYR A 2 -0.62 -5.38 -5.56
CA TYR A 2 -1.77 -6.04 -6.23
C TYR A 2 -2.72 -6.83 -5.31
N ALA A 3 -2.18 -7.55 -4.33
CA ALA A 3 -2.98 -8.36 -3.40
C ALA A 3 -4.00 -7.53 -2.59
N VAL A 4 -3.64 -6.31 -2.20
CA VAL A 4 -4.51 -5.38 -1.45
C VAL A 4 -5.69 -4.94 -2.32
N GLY A 5 -5.42 -4.58 -3.58
CA GLY A 5 -6.47 -4.17 -4.53
C GLY A 5 -7.45 -5.31 -4.83
N ARG A 6 -6.94 -6.52 -5.06
CA ARG A 6 -7.77 -7.72 -5.25
C ARG A 6 -8.67 -7.97 -4.04
N ARG A 7 -8.11 -7.95 -2.83
CA ARG A 7 -8.87 -8.19 -1.60
C ARG A 7 -9.92 -7.12 -1.35
N ALA A 8 -9.66 -5.86 -1.71
CA ALA A 8 -10.63 -4.78 -1.60
C ALA A 8 -11.87 -5.04 -2.48
N VAL A 9 -11.67 -5.51 -3.72
CA VAL A 9 -12.77 -5.91 -4.61
C VAL A 9 -13.55 -7.09 -4.04
N GLU A 10 -12.86 -8.12 -3.54
CA GLU A 10 -13.50 -9.29 -2.90
C GLU A 10 -14.35 -8.89 -1.69
N LEU A 11 -13.86 -7.98 -0.85
CA LEU A 11 -14.61 -7.45 0.30
C LEU A 11 -15.86 -6.68 -0.12
N ALA A 12 -15.75 -5.84 -1.16
CA ALA A 12 -16.89 -5.12 -1.70
C ALA A 12 -17.95 -6.07 -2.28
N MET A 13 -17.51 -7.12 -2.98
CA MET A 13 -18.41 -8.17 -3.49
C MET A 13 -19.09 -8.97 -2.37
N GLN A 14 -18.45 -9.10 -1.21
CA GLN A 14 -19.02 -9.69 0.00
C GLN A 14 -19.98 -8.74 0.74
N GLY A 15 -20.26 -7.56 0.20
CA GLY A 15 -21.15 -6.56 0.79
C GLY A 15 -20.52 -5.78 1.95
N LYS A 16 -19.20 -5.92 2.20
CA LYS A 16 -18.53 -5.13 3.23
C LYS A 16 -18.31 -3.70 2.73
N SER A 17 -18.56 -2.74 3.61
CA SER A 17 -18.35 -1.32 3.38
C SER A 17 -17.58 -0.70 4.55
N SER A 18 -17.06 0.52 4.35
CA SER A 18 -16.38 1.29 5.41
C SER A 18 -15.15 0.59 6.03
N VAL A 19 -14.44 -0.21 5.23
CA VAL A 19 -13.23 -0.95 5.64
C VAL A 19 -12.05 -0.65 4.72
N MET A 20 -10.84 -0.75 5.28
CA MET A 20 -9.56 -0.73 4.58
C MET A 20 -8.89 -2.11 4.70
N VAL A 21 -8.22 -2.57 3.65
CA VAL A 21 -7.39 -3.79 3.70
C VAL A 21 -6.02 -3.46 4.30
N SER A 22 -5.63 -4.17 5.35
CA SER A 22 -4.32 -4.05 6.02
C SER A 22 -3.33 -5.10 5.52
N ILE A 23 -2.04 -4.76 5.55
CA ILE A 23 -0.95 -5.73 5.43
C ILE A 23 -0.43 -6.01 6.84
N GLU A 24 -0.51 -7.26 7.27
CA GLU A 24 -0.17 -7.69 8.62
C GLU A 24 1.10 -8.56 8.56
N ARG A 25 2.17 -8.14 9.25
CA ARG A 25 3.40 -8.93 9.33
C ARG A 25 3.18 -10.10 10.28
N SER A 26 3.45 -11.32 9.84
CA SER A 26 3.38 -12.52 10.67
C SER A 26 4.44 -12.50 11.77
N ALA A 27 4.15 -13.16 12.88
CA ALA A 27 5.13 -13.40 13.93
C ALA A 27 6.16 -14.46 13.47
N GLY A 28 7.45 -14.18 13.65
CA GLY A 28 8.53 -15.11 13.35
C GLY A 28 9.79 -14.44 12.80
N ASP A 29 10.87 -15.23 12.72
CA ASP A 29 12.18 -14.78 12.22
C ASP A 29 12.20 -14.61 10.70
N ASN A 30 11.38 -15.38 9.99
CA ASN A 30 11.20 -15.28 8.54
C ASN A 30 10.11 -14.26 8.20
N TYR A 31 10.43 -13.31 7.31
CA TYR A 31 9.45 -12.32 6.88
C TYR A 31 8.32 -12.96 6.07
N SER A 32 7.11 -12.89 6.60
CA SER A 32 5.87 -13.23 5.90
C SER A 32 4.77 -12.25 6.31
N TRP A 33 3.73 -12.17 5.50
CA TRP A 33 2.62 -11.25 5.72
C TRP A 33 1.30 -11.85 5.25
N SER A 34 0.20 -11.35 5.81
CA SER A 34 -1.18 -11.68 5.44
C SER A 34 -1.98 -10.40 5.19
N LEU A 35 -3.19 -10.56 4.66
CA LEU A 35 -4.15 -9.47 4.49
C LEU A 35 -5.19 -9.51 5.60
N GLY A 36 -5.39 -8.37 6.26
CA GLY A 36 -6.46 -8.15 7.22
C GLY A 36 -7.46 -7.13 6.74
N GLU A 37 -8.41 -6.80 7.61
CA GLU A 37 -9.38 -5.74 7.40
C GLU A 37 -9.48 -4.85 8.64
N VAL A 38 -9.54 -3.54 8.42
CA VAL A 38 -9.62 -2.55 9.50
C VAL A 38 -10.77 -1.58 9.20
N PRO A 39 -11.67 -1.30 10.16
CA PRO A 39 -12.68 -0.27 9.99
C PRO A 39 -12.08 1.11 9.72
N LEU A 40 -12.62 1.85 8.74
CA LEU A 40 -12.13 3.18 8.38
C LEU A 40 -12.13 4.15 9.56
N ALA A 41 -13.15 4.07 10.42
CA ALA A 41 -13.25 4.88 11.64
C ALA A 41 -12.05 4.74 12.58
N LYS A 42 -11.34 3.60 12.55
CA LYS A 42 -10.13 3.38 13.35
C LYS A 42 -8.86 3.93 12.71
N VAL A 43 -8.84 4.18 11.41
CA VAL A 43 -7.62 4.60 10.68
C VAL A 43 -7.66 6.05 10.22
N ALA A 44 -8.84 6.64 10.05
CA ALA A 44 -9.01 7.98 9.46
C ALA A 44 -8.18 9.08 10.14
N ASN A 45 -7.98 9.00 11.45
CA ASN A 45 -7.22 9.98 12.23
C ASN A 45 -5.90 9.42 12.82
N MET A 46 -5.43 8.27 12.34
CA MET A 46 -4.23 7.62 12.85
C MET A 46 -3.08 7.69 11.85
N GLU A 47 -1.91 8.09 12.34
CA GLU A 47 -0.67 8.10 11.57
C GLU A 47 0.37 7.15 12.15
N LYS A 48 1.07 6.42 11.29
CA LYS A 48 2.23 5.63 11.69
C LYS A 48 3.49 6.48 11.66
N LYS A 49 3.79 7.14 12.77
CA LYS A 49 5.02 7.94 12.92
C LYS A 49 6.27 7.05 12.91
N MET A 50 7.38 7.59 12.42
CA MET A 50 8.68 6.91 12.50
C MET A 50 9.06 6.74 13.98
N PRO A 51 9.28 5.50 14.48
CA PRO A 51 9.68 5.30 15.86
C PRO A 51 11.04 5.94 16.14
N ARG A 52 11.20 6.65 17.26
CA ARG A 52 12.52 7.20 17.66
C ARG A 52 13.60 6.12 17.76
N SER A 53 13.21 4.90 18.13
CA SER A 53 14.09 3.73 18.21
C SER A 53 14.64 3.27 16.85
N PHE A 54 14.13 3.79 15.74
CA PHE A 54 14.64 3.52 14.40
C PHE A 54 15.82 4.43 14.03
N ILE A 55 16.04 5.52 14.76
CA ILE A 55 17.09 6.50 14.48
C ILE A 55 18.25 6.30 15.46
N THR A 56 19.48 6.40 14.99
CA THR A 56 20.69 6.38 15.82
C THR A 56 20.72 7.55 16.81
N LYS A 57 21.54 7.44 17.86
CA LYS A 57 21.61 8.45 18.93
C LYS A 57 22.01 9.84 18.41
N ASP A 58 22.94 9.89 17.45
CA ASP A 58 23.40 11.09 16.77
C ASP A 58 22.38 11.69 15.80
N GLY A 59 21.32 10.96 15.44
CA GLY A 59 20.27 11.42 14.55
C GLY A 59 20.54 11.23 13.05
N PHE A 60 21.71 10.73 12.66
CA PHE A 60 22.13 10.72 11.25
C PHE A 60 22.04 9.34 10.56
N GLY A 61 21.55 8.32 11.25
CA GLY A 61 21.48 6.96 10.73
C GLY A 61 20.29 6.16 11.23
N ILE A 62 20.16 4.94 10.69
CA ILE A 62 19.13 3.98 11.10
C ILE A 62 19.70 2.92 12.04
N THR A 63 18.90 2.47 13.00
CA THR A 63 19.28 1.39 13.92
C THR A 63 19.07 0.00 13.30
N LYS A 64 19.59 -1.04 13.95
CA LYS A 64 19.29 -2.44 13.59
C LYS A 64 17.79 -2.73 13.56
N LYS A 65 17.02 -2.14 14.50
CA LYS A 65 15.55 -2.31 14.55
C LYS A 65 14.88 -1.76 13.29
N ALA A 66 15.33 -0.60 12.82
CA ALA A 66 14.84 -0.03 11.56
C ALA A 66 15.20 -0.91 10.37
N ARG A 67 16.44 -1.40 10.30
CA ARG A 67 16.89 -2.30 9.24
C ARG A 67 16.03 -3.58 9.18
N THR A 68 15.83 -4.25 10.31
CA THR A 68 14.96 -5.45 10.40
C THR A 68 13.51 -5.18 9.99
N TYR A 69 13.02 -3.95 10.16
CA TYR A 69 11.69 -3.56 9.73
C TYR A 69 11.62 -3.24 8.23
N LEU A 70 12.60 -2.50 7.69
CA LEU A 70 12.58 -1.94 6.34
C LEU A 70 13.13 -2.88 5.26
N GLU A 71 14.18 -3.64 5.58
CA GLU A 71 14.91 -4.48 4.62
C GLU A 71 14.01 -5.51 3.91
N PRO A 72 13.08 -6.22 4.59
CA PRO A 72 12.19 -7.13 3.88
C PRO A 72 11.18 -6.44 2.96
N LEU A 73 10.92 -5.14 3.14
CA LEU A 73 9.93 -4.39 2.34
C LEU A 73 10.46 -4.03 0.95
N ILE A 74 11.78 -4.04 0.76
CA ILE A 74 12.45 -3.77 -0.51
C ILE A 74 13.02 -5.03 -1.15
N ALA A 75 12.73 -6.21 -0.57
CA ALA A 75 13.26 -7.47 -1.04
C ALA A 75 12.59 -7.90 -2.35
N GLY A 76 13.41 -8.39 -3.29
CA GLY A 76 12.97 -8.84 -4.61
C GLY A 76 13.05 -7.75 -5.68
N GLU A 77 13.06 -8.17 -6.93
CA GLU A 77 13.06 -7.30 -8.11
C GLU A 77 11.86 -7.64 -9.00
N ASP A 78 11.13 -6.63 -9.46
CA ASP A 78 10.00 -6.76 -10.37
C ASP A 78 10.30 -5.95 -11.64
N HIS A 79 10.99 -6.57 -12.58
CA HIS A 79 11.43 -5.92 -13.81
C HIS A 79 10.27 -5.77 -14.80
N PRO A 80 10.04 -4.58 -15.39
CA PRO A 80 9.01 -4.40 -16.40
C PRO A 80 9.37 -5.17 -17.69
N PRO A 81 8.39 -5.48 -18.56
CA PRO A 81 8.69 -5.98 -19.89
C PRO A 81 9.46 -4.92 -20.70
N TYR A 82 10.37 -5.35 -21.57
CA TYR A 82 11.18 -4.46 -22.43
C TYR A 82 10.81 -4.61 -23.91
N LYS A 83 10.84 -3.51 -24.66
CA LYS A 83 10.67 -3.48 -26.12
C LYS A 83 11.74 -2.57 -26.73
N ASN A 84 12.54 -3.10 -27.66
CA ASN A 84 13.65 -2.39 -28.30
C ASN A 84 14.66 -1.77 -27.30
N GLY A 85 14.97 -2.49 -26.21
CA GLY A 85 15.91 -2.03 -25.18
C GLY A 85 15.36 -1.01 -24.19
N LEU A 86 14.08 -0.62 -24.29
CA LEU A 86 13.43 0.32 -23.37
C LEU A 86 12.29 -0.36 -22.59
N PRO A 87 12.06 0.01 -21.31
CA PRO A 87 10.89 -0.44 -20.56
C PRO A 87 9.58 -0.12 -21.30
N HIS A 88 8.72 -1.13 -21.45
CA HIS A 88 7.47 -1.01 -22.16
C HIS A 88 6.32 -0.72 -21.19
N TYR A 89 6.14 0.56 -20.85
CA TYR A 89 5.05 1.00 -19.99
C TYR A 89 3.71 1.11 -20.73
N VAL A 90 2.62 0.82 -20.01
CA VAL A 90 1.26 0.92 -20.54
C VAL A 90 0.79 2.39 -20.51
N THR A 91 0.21 2.85 -21.62
CA THR A 91 -0.54 4.12 -21.67
C THR A 91 -2.04 3.81 -21.65
N LEU A 92 -2.75 4.34 -20.66
CA LEU A 92 -4.20 4.17 -20.53
C LEU A 92 -4.92 5.11 -21.51
N LYS A 93 -6.02 4.62 -22.11
CA LYS A 93 -6.84 5.43 -23.04
C LYS A 93 -7.59 6.57 -22.33
N ASN A 94 -7.85 6.42 -21.03
CA ASN A 94 -8.53 7.40 -20.18
C ASN A 94 -9.78 8.03 -20.83
N ILE A 95 -10.59 7.20 -21.49
CA ILE A 95 -11.80 7.65 -22.19
C ILE A 95 -12.78 8.22 -21.16
N MET A 96 -13.15 9.49 -21.32
CA MET A 96 -14.09 10.15 -20.42
C MET A 96 -15.49 9.56 -20.54
N VAL A 97 -16.17 9.41 -19.41
CA VAL A 97 -17.59 9.03 -19.38
C VAL A 97 -18.48 10.28 -19.52
N PRO A 98 -19.66 10.17 -20.17
CA PRO A 98 -20.59 11.29 -20.28
C PRO A 98 -21.01 11.84 -18.90
N LYS A 99 -21.03 13.17 -18.75
CA LYS A 99 -21.44 13.83 -17.51
C LYS A 99 -22.94 13.58 -17.25
N LYS A 100 -23.28 13.17 -16.03
CA LYS A 100 -24.68 12.91 -15.62
C LYS A 100 -25.33 14.02 -14.79
N ILE A 101 -24.55 14.93 -14.21
CA ILE A 101 -25.04 16.02 -13.36
C ILE A 101 -24.52 17.38 -13.86
N ASN A 102 -25.37 18.40 -13.86
CA ASN A 102 -24.99 19.73 -14.37
C ASN A 102 -24.26 20.58 -13.33
N ASN A 103 -24.54 20.37 -12.04
CA ASN A 103 -23.91 21.12 -10.97
C ASN A 103 -22.51 20.55 -10.65
N PRO A 104 -21.52 21.42 -10.35
CA PRO A 104 -20.25 20.96 -9.78
C PRO A 104 -20.48 20.32 -8.40
N PHE A 105 -19.63 19.35 -8.05
CA PHE A 105 -19.64 18.73 -6.72
C PHE A 105 -19.12 19.75 -5.71
N GLU A 106 -20.00 20.28 -4.87
CA GLU A 106 -19.64 21.09 -3.70
C GLU A 106 -19.43 20.12 -2.52
N GLY A 107 -18.16 19.87 -2.21
CA GLY A 107 -17.74 19.02 -1.09
C GLY A 107 -17.38 19.85 0.14
#